data_AF-A0A6V7LSW4-F1
#
_entry.id   AF-A0A6V7LSW4-F1
#
_cell.length_a   1.000
_cell.length_b   1.000
_cell.length_c   1.000
_cell.angle_alpha   90.00
_cell.angle_beta   90.00
_cell.angle_gamma   90.00
#
_symmetry.space_group_name_H-M   'P 1'
#
loop_
_entity.id
_entity.type
_entity.pdbx_description
1 polymer ?
#
loop_
_entity_poly.entity_id
_entity_poly.type
_entity_poly.pdbx_seq_one_letter_code
_entity_poly.pdbx_strand_id
1 'polypeptide(L)'
;NRVVIELKELCAKYTTDLIATTAFGLKVNSLNNPDAEFRKRGRDIFNFTVMRNIEVSTMFFAPHLAKMMKFHFFSPENSNFLRSAVWDTLNARDKSGIKRGDLIDLLLELKKTQKPGPEKEIF
;
A
#
# COMPACT_ATOMS: atom_id res chain seq x y z
N ASN A 1 23.62 18.86 25.64
CA ASN A 1 23.23 17.67 24.86
C ASN A 1 22.66 18.09 23.52
N ARG A 2 23.29 17.70 22.40
CA ARG A 2 22.72 17.89 21.05
C ARG A 2 22.13 16.55 20.59
N VAL A 3 20.84 16.54 20.29
CA VAL A 3 20.17 15.38 19.68
C VAL A 3 20.38 15.50 18.17
N VAL A 4 21.03 14.51 17.57
CA VAL A 4 21.16 14.42 16.11
C VAL A 4 19.96 13.63 15.59
N ILE A 5 19.21 14.22 14.66
CA ILE A 5 18.01 13.62 14.06
C ILE A 5 18.28 13.36 12.58
N GLU A 6 18.00 12.14 12.13
CA GLU A 6 18.02 11.80 10.70
C GLU A 6 16.70 12.26 10.07
N LEU A 7 16.77 13.36 9.32
CA LEU A 7 15.59 14.05 8.81
C LEU A 7 14.83 13.21 7.77
N LYS A 8 15.52 12.42 6.94
CA LYS A 8 14.89 11.61 5.91
C LYS A 8 13.99 10.54 6.53
N GLU A 9 14.46 9.87 7.58
CA GLU A 9 13.71 8.83 8.29
C GLU A 9 12.55 9.44 9.08
N LEU A 10 12.74 10.61 9.70
CA LEU A 10 11.65 11.32 10.36
C LEU A 10 10.52 11.65 9.37
N CYS A 11 10.86 12.25 8.24
CA CYS A 11 9.90 12.55 7.18
C CYS A 11 9.26 11.28 6.62
N ALA A 12 10.04 10.21 6.40
CA ALA A 12 9.51 8.94 5.89
C ALA A 12 8.53 8.28 6.88
N LYS A 13 8.80 8.32 8.18
CA LYS A 13 7.88 7.83 9.22
C LYS A 13 6.60 8.66 9.26
N TYR A 14 6.73 9.99 9.21
CA TYR A 14 5.59 10.89 9.18
C TYR A 14 4.70 10.68 7.95
N THR A 15 5.28 10.62 6.75
CA THR A 15 4.52 10.40 5.51
C THR A 15 3.92 8.99 5.44
N THR A 16 4.59 7.97 6.01
CA THR A 16 4.03 6.63 6.18
C THR A 16 2.77 6.67 7.03
N ASP A 17 2.80 7.36 8.18
CA ASP A 17 1.63 7.47 9.04
C ASP A 17 0.50 8.27 8.37
N LEU A 18 0.84 9.34 7.65
CA LEU A 18 -0.12 10.12 6.86
C LEU A 18 -0.85 9.28 5.80
N ILE A 19 -0.11 8.50 4.99
CA ILE A 19 -0.75 7.69 3.95
C ILE A 19 -1.53 6.53 4.56
N ALA A 20 -0.99 5.88 5.60
CA ALA A 20 -1.68 4.80 6.31
C ALA A 20 -3.02 5.29 6.88
N THR A 21 -3.05 6.49 7.45
CA THR A 21 -4.29 7.01 8.03
C THR A 21 -5.30 7.51 7.00
N THR A 22 -4.85 8.12 5.89
CA THR A 22 -5.76 8.76 4.92
C THR A 22 -6.25 7.79 3.85
N ALA A 23 -5.36 6.96 3.30
CA ALA A 23 -5.69 6.03 2.22
C ALA A 23 -6.14 4.66 2.73
N PHE A 24 -5.54 4.18 3.82
CA PHE A 24 -5.82 2.85 4.35
C PHE A 24 -6.70 2.87 5.60
N GLY A 25 -6.99 4.04 6.17
CA GLY A 25 -7.81 4.17 7.38
C GLY A 25 -7.16 3.60 8.65
N LEU A 26 -5.85 3.36 8.64
CA LEU A 26 -5.09 2.69 9.71
C LEU A 26 -4.28 3.66 10.56
N LYS A 27 -4.08 3.32 11.84
CA LYS A 27 -3.15 4.02 12.74
C LYS A 27 -1.93 3.14 12.97
N VAL A 28 -0.81 3.45 12.30
CA VAL A 28 0.41 2.62 12.31
C VAL A 28 1.43 3.06 13.38
N ASN A 29 1.50 4.36 13.69
CA ASN A 29 2.39 4.94 14.70
C ASN A 29 3.89 4.71 14.40
N SER A 30 4.30 4.88 13.14
CA SER A 30 5.66 4.68 12.65
C SER A 30 6.69 5.63 13.26
N LEU A 31 6.24 6.78 13.78
CA LEU A 31 7.12 7.74 14.47
C LEU A 31 7.70 7.14 15.74
N ASN A 32 6.86 6.46 16.54
CA ASN A 32 7.24 5.92 17.84
C ASN A 32 7.60 4.43 17.78
N ASN A 33 7.13 3.71 16.76
CA ASN A 33 7.41 2.29 16.57
C ASN A 33 8.44 2.06 15.45
N PRO A 34 9.70 1.72 15.76
CA PRO A 34 10.72 1.43 14.75
C PRO A 34 10.38 0.19 13.89
N ASP A 35 9.61 -0.75 14.44
CA ASP A 35 9.21 -2.01 13.80
C ASP A 35 7.81 -1.94 13.17
N ALA A 36 7.28 -0.74 12.95
CA ALA A 36 6.02 -0.53 12.27
C ALA A 36 6.02 -1.24 10.90
N GLU A 37 5.15 -2.23 10.73
CA GLU A 37 5.12 -3.08 9.54
C GLU A 37 4.89 -2.25 8.26
N PHE A 38 3.97 -1.30 8.30
CA PHE A 38 3.69 -0.40 7.17
C PHE A 38 4.93 0.39 6.73
N ARG A 39 5.76 0.84 7.69
CA ARG A 39 7.02 1.54 7.41
C ARG A 39 8.05 0.59 6.81
N LYS A 40 8.14 -0.64 7.30
CA LYS A 40 9.04 -1.69 6.78
C LYS A 40 8.67 -2.07 5.34
N ARG A 41 7.41 -2.45 5.10
CA ARG A 41 6.86 -2.76 3.77
C ARG A 41 6.97 -1.59 2.81
N GLY A 42 6.67 -0.38 3.27
CA GLY A 42 6.84 0.84 2.50
C GLY A 42 8.30 1.07 2.08
N ARG A 43 9.26 0.79 2.96
CA ARG A 43 10.70 0.82 2.64
C ARG A 43 11.06 -0.20 1.56
N ASP A 44 10.56 -1.42 1.69
CA ASP A 44 10.84 -2.52 0.77
C ASP A 44 10.27 -2.28 -0.64
N ILE A 45 9.11 -1.62 -0.74
CA ILE A 45 8.50 -1.21 -2.03
C ILE A 45 9.44 -0.30 -2.84
N PHE A 46 10.18 0.58 -2.17
CA PHE A 46 11.13 1.50 -2.79
C PHE A 46 12.58 1.00 -2.77
N ASN A 47 12.81 -0.25 -2.35
CA ASN A 47 14.15 -0.82 -2.33
C ASN A 47 14.54 -1.29 -3.74
N PHE A 48 15.48 -0.58 -4.36
CA PHE A 48 15.96 -0.87 -5.71
C PHE A 48 17.04 -1.94 -5.69
N THR A 49 16.64 -3.20 -5.92
CA THR A 49 17.59 -4.27 -6.24
C THR A 49 17.90 -4.28 -7.74
N VAL A 50 19.02 -4.88 -8.15
CA VAL A 50 19.39 -5.00 -9.57
C VAL A 50 18.28 -5.72 -10.37
N MET A 51 17.73 -6.79 -9.82
CA MET A 51 16.60 -7.50 -10.45
C MET A 51 15.37 -6.62 -10.56
N ARG A 52 15.03 -5.85 -9.53
CA ARG A 52 13.91 -4.90 -9.57
C ARG A 52 14.08 -3.83 -10.65
N ASN A 53 15.31 -3.34 -10.82
CA ASN A 53 15.63 -2.39 -11.89
C ASN A 53 15.45 -3.01 -13.26
N ILE A 54 15.86 -4.27 -13.45
CA ILE A 54 15.65 -5.00 -14.71
C ILE A 54 14.16 -5.16 -14.97
N GLU A 55 13.37 -5.63 -14.00
CA GLU A 55 11.92 -5.79 -14.13
C GLU A 55 11.24 -4.48 -14.54
N VAL A 56 11.52 -3.39 -13.82
CA VAL A 56 10.91 -2.07 -14.07
C VAL A 56 11.37 -1.50 -15.42
N SER A 57 12.65 -1.65 -15.76
CA SER A 57 13.16 -1.21 -17.06
C SER A 57 12.54 -2.01 -18.21
N THR A 58 12.41 -3.33 -18.07
CA THR A 58 11.74 -4.17 -19.07
C THR A 58 10.26 -3.79 -19.18
N MET A 59 9.57 -3.50 -18.08
CA MET A 59 8.19 -3.01 -18.13
C MET A 59 8.07 -1.70 -18.92
N PHE A 60 9.03 -0.79 -18.78
CA PHE A 60 9.01 0.51 -19.45
C PHE A 60 9.41 0.44 -20.93
N PHE A 61 10.48 -0.30 -21.26
CA PHE A 61 11.06 -0.32 -22.62
C PHE A 61 10.60 -1.52 -23.47
N ALA A 62 10.15 -2.62 -22.86
CA ALA A 62 9.76 -3.86 -23.55
C ALA A 62 8.54 -4.53 -22.88
N PRO A 63 7.36 -3.88 -22.86
CA PRO A 63 6.20 -4.33 -22.11
C PRO A 63 5.68 -5.72 -22.51
N HIS A 64 5.86 -6.11 -23.79
CA HIS A 64 5.49 -7.45 -24.27
C HIS A 64 6.37 -8.54 -23.63
N LEU A 65 7.67 -8.26 -23.49
CA LEU A 65 8.62 -9.16 -22.82
C LEU A 65 8.33 -9.22 -21.31
N ALA A 66 8.06 -8.08 -20.68
CA ALA A 66 7.68 -8.04 -19.27
C ALA A 66 6.43 -8.88 -18.98
N LYS A 67 5.42 -8.80 -19.86
CA LYS A 67 4.19 -9.61 -19.75
C LYS A 67 4.50 -11.11 -19.91
N MET A 68 5.33 -11.49 -20.87
CA MET A 68 5.73 -12.88 -21.08
C MET A 68 6.50 -13.44 -19.87
N MET A 69 7.40 -12.64 -19.29
CA MET A 69 8.20 -13.00 -18.12
C MET A 69 7.43 -12.88 -16.80
N LYS A 70 6.17 -12.44 -16.83
CA LYS A 70 5.32 -12.20 -15.66
C LYS A 70 6.00 -11.30 -14.61
N PHE A 71 6.68 -10.25 -15.08
CA PHE A 71 7.25 -9.26 -14.17
C PHE A 71 6.14 -8.43 -13.53
N HIS A 72 6.23 -8.28 -12.21
CA HIS A 72 5.24 -7.53 -11.43
C HIS A 72 5.82 -6.18 -11.06
N PHE A 73 5.03 -5.12 -11.13
CA PHE A 73 5.38 -3.85 -10.50
C PHE A 73 5.06 -4.00 -9.01
N PHE A 74 5.99 -4.01 -8.07
CA PHE A 74 5.82 -4.53 -6.70
C PHE A 74 5.91 -6.05 -6.64
N SER A 75 6.71 -6.53 -5.68
CA SER A 75 6.79 -7.95 -5.34
C SER A 75 5.41 -8.49 -4.94
N PRO A 76 5.13 -9.78 -5.15
CA PRO A 76 3.89 -10.42 -4.70
C PRO A 76 3.61 -10.20 -3.20
N GLU A 77 4.65 -10.24 -2.36
CA GLU A 77 4.52 -10.04 -0.91
C GLU A 77 3.99 -8.64 -0.55
N ASN A 78 4.62 -7.58 -1.07
CA ASN A 78 4.16 -6.21 -0.87
C ASN A 78 2.77 -5.95 -1.48
N SER A 79 2.47 -6.58 -2.62
CA SER A 79 1.15 -6.49 -3.25
C SER A 79 0.06 -7.12 -2.38
N ASN A 80 0.35 -8.28 -1.80
CA ASN A 80 -0.57 -8.97 -0.89
C ASN A 80 -0.76 -8.18 0.40
N PHE A 81 0.31 -7.64 0.98
CA PHE A 81 0.23 -6.77 2.16
C PHE A 81 -0.71 -5.58 1.95
N LEU A 82 -0.53 -4.83 0.85
CA LEU A 82 -1.39 -3.67 0.57
C LEU A 82 -2.84 -4.07 0.31
N ARG A 83 -3.07 -5.18 -0.41
CA ARG A 83 -4.43 -5.72 -0.63
C ARG A 83 -5.09 -6.11 0.68
N SER A 84 -4.42 -6.88 1.52
CA SER A 84 -4.93 -7.30 2.83
C SER A 84 -5.25 -6.09 3.70
N ALA A 85 -4.35 -5.09 3.79
CA ALA A 85 -4.58 -3.88 4.57
C ALA A 85 -5.88 -3.15 4.15
N VAL A 86 -6.14 -3.03 2.84
CA VAL A 86 -7.38 -2.42 2.34
C VAL A 86 -8.60 -3.29 2.66
N TRP A 87 -8.56 -4.58 2.31
CA TRP A 87 -9.71 -5.48 2.50
C TRP A 87 -10.08 -5.67 3.96
N ASP A 88 -9.09 -5.85 4.83
CA ASP A 88 -9.29 -6.01 6.27
C ASP A 88 -9.91 -4.74 6.85
N THR A 89 -9.43 -3.55 6.44
CA THR A 89 -9.99 -2.29 6.93
C THR A 89 -11.40 -2.05 6.39
N LEU A 90 -11.67 -2.34 5.11
CA LEU A 90 -13.02 -2.28 4.54
C LEU A 90 -13.98 -3.20 5.31
N ASN A 91 -13.59 -4.46 5.51
CA ASN A 91 -14.42 -5.46 6.18
C ASN A 91 -14.67 -5.10 7.65
N ALA A 92 -13.65 -4.64 8.36
CA ALA A 92 -13.79 -4.19 9.74
C ALA A 92 -14.71 -2.97 9.84
N ARG A 93 -14.54 -2.00 8.92
CA ARG A 93 -15.35 -0.78 8.87
C ARG A 93 -16.81 -1.09 8.54
N ASP A 94 -17.08 -1.92 7.55
CA ASP A 94 -18.44 -2.34 7.17
C ASP A 94 -19.17 -3.07 8.31
N LYS A 95 -18.48 -3.97 9.03
CA LYS A 95 -19.02 -4.63 10.22
C LYS A 95 -19.29 -3.67 11.36
N SER A 96 -18.41 -2.69 11.58
CA SER A 96 -18.53 -1.74 12.69
C SER A 96 -19.60 -0.66 12.46
N GLY A 97 -19.91 -0.33 11.20
CA GLY A 97 -20.78 0.79 10.84
C GLY A 97 -20.20 2.18 11.13
N ILE A 98 -18.96 2.27 11.61
CA ILE A 98 -18.29 3.55 11.90
C ILE A 98 -18.05 4.28 10.57
N LYS A 99 -18.21 5.61 10.55
CA LYS A 99 -17.85 6.48 9.43
C LYS A 99 -16.81 7.50 9.89
N ARG A 100 -15.72 7.62 9.15
CA ARG A 100 -14.56 8.49 9.47
C ARG A 100 -14.38 9.63 8.46
N GLY A 101 -14.92 9.50 7.25
CA GLY A 101 -14.71 10.41 6.12
C GLY A 101 -13.40 10.20 5.39
N ASP A 102 -12.86 8.97 5.34
CA ASP A 102 -11.61 8.63 4.64
C ASP A 102 -11.86 7.87 3.32
N LEU A 103 -10.78 7.53 2.60
CA LEU A 103 -10.89 6.78 1.34
C LEU A 103 -11.60 5.44 1.51
N ILE A 104 -11.45 4.78 2.67
CA ILE A 104 -12.12 3.51 2.98
C ILE A 104 -13.63 3.68 2.98
N ASP A 105 -14.16 4.77 3.54
CA ASP A 105 -15.61 5.02 3.51
C ASP A 105 -16.12 5.25 2.09
N LEU A 106 -15.37 5.99 1.27
CA LEU A 106 -15.71 6.19 -0.14
C LEU A 106 -15.73 4.86 -0.90
N LEU A 107 -14.73 4.00 -0.67
CA LEU A 107 -14.65 2.68 -1.28
C LEU A 107 -15.80 1.75 -0.83
N LEU A 108 -16.22 1.82 0.44
CA LEU A 108 -17.40 1.08 0.92
C LEU A 108 -18.69 1.58 0.28
N GLU A 109 -18.85 2.88 0.12
CA GLU A 109 -20.01 3.47 -0.56
C GLU A 109 -20.05 3.05 -2.04
N LEU A 110 -18.91 3.06 -2.72
CA LEU A 110 -18.79 2.55 -4.08
C LEU A 110 -19.15 1.06 -4.16
N LYS A 111 -18.68 0.23 -3.22
CA LYS A 111 -19.02 -1.20 -3.16
C LYS A 111 -20.53 -1.44 -2.97
N LYS A 112 -21.22 -0.59 -2.21
CA LYS A 112 -22.67 -0.69 -1.96
C LYS A 112 -23.52 -0.18 -3.13
N THR A 113 -23.03 0.84 -3.85
CA THR A 113 -23.74 1.45 -4.98
C THR A 113 -23.52 0.73 -6.30
N GLN A 114 -22.43 -0.03 -6.43
CA GLN A 114 -22.19 -0.88 -7.59
C GLN A 114 -23.18 -2.05 -7.57
N LYS A 115 -24.11 -2.08 -8.54
CA LYS A 115 -24.89 -3.30 -8.84
C LYS A 115 -23.89 -4.43 -9.11
N PRO A 116 -24.12 -5.67 -8.63
CA PRO A 116 -23.25 -6.79 -8.99
C PRO A 116 -23.22 -6.90 -10.51
N GLY A 117 -22.14 -6.42 -11.11
CA GLY A 117 -21.81 -6.73 -12.50
C GLY A 117 -21.46 -8.20 -12.60
N PRO A 118 -21.49 -8.80 -13.80
CA PRO A 118 -20.94 -10.15 -13.97
C PRO A 118 -19.54 -10.14 -13.35
N GLU A 119 -19.26 -11.10 -12.46
CA GLU A 119 -17.93 -11.32 -11.90
C GLU A 119 -16.95 -11.38 -13.07
N LYS A 120 -16.30 -10.26 -13.37
CA LYS A 120 -15.06 -10.31 -14.08
C LYS A 120 -14.06 -10.57 -12.99
N GLU A 121 -13.49 -11.77 -13.01
CA GLU A 121 -12.18 -12.02 -12.44
C GLU A 121 -11.25 -10.96 -13.04
N ILE A 122 -11.16 -9.80 -12.38
CA ILE A 122 -10.08 -8.86 -12.63
C ILE A 122 -8.94 -9.43 -11.81
N PHE A 123 -8.29 -10.47 -12.35
CA PHE A 123 -6.88 -10.89 -12.25
C PHE A 123 -6.73 -12.27 -12.89
#